data_AF-A0A931R4A9-F1
#
_entry.id   AF-A0A931R4A9-F1
#
_cell.length_a   1.000
_cell.length_b   1.000
_cell.length_c   1.000
_cell.angle_alpha   90.00
_cell.angle_beta   90.00
_cell.angle_gamma   90.00
#
_symmetry.space_group_name_H-M   'P 1'
#
loop_
_entity.id
_entity.type
_entity.pdbx_description
1 polymer ?
#
loop_
_entity_poly.entity_id
_entity_poly.type
_entity_poly.pdbx_seq_one_letter_code
_entity_poly.pdbx_strand_id
1 'polypeptide(L)'
;MESSSQSISQASSPNLAHARAVSIIEDGILTGVAGAVVVALWFLILDTARGQMFFTPSLIGSVVFLGQTPEQIVSVNGFIVFAYTGLHGVLFLFAGLALAGMFSMFEHNPQFGIILLLLFLMFEAILFSFAAAIFPNLVGALGAVAVASGNLFAAIAMFWFLIRRHPAALAQLKLAWHEE
;
A
#
# COMPACT_ATOMS: atom_id res chain seq x y z
N MET A 1 -32.49 -32.15 33.68
CA MET A 1 -32.01 -32.46 32.31
C MET A 1 -31.78 -31.13 31.62
N GLU A 2 -30.74 -30.38 32.05
CA GLU A 2 -30.54 -28.98 31.62
C GLU A 2 -29.12 -28.47 31.96
N SER A 3 -28.11 -29.32 31.83
CA SER A 3 -26.72 -28.99 32.23
C SER A 3 -25.68 -29.23 31.12
N SER A 4 -26.10 -29.52 29.89
CA SER A 4 -25.18 -29.86 28.79
C SER A 4 -25.11 -28.80 27.69
N SER A 5 -25.86 -27.70 27.82
CA SER A 5 -25.96 -26.68 26.76
C SER A 5 -25.04 -25.47 26.96
N GLN A 6 -24.36 -25.36 28.11
CA GLN A 6 -23.54 -24.18 28.44
C GLN A 6 -22.02 -24.37 28.24
N SER A 7 -21.53 -25.59 28.00
CA SER A 7 -20.09 -25.83 27.85
C SER A 7 -19.53 -25.61 26.44
N ILE A 8 -20.38 -25.37 25.43
CA ILE A 8 -19.95 -25.13 24.03
C ILE A 8 -19.81 -23.63 23.71
N SER A 9 -20.30 -22.74 24.59
CA SER A 9 -20.37 -21.30 24.33
C SER A 9 -19.07 -20.51 24.61
N GLN A 10 -18.14 -21.06 25.39
CA GLN A 10 -16.97 -20.31 25.88
C GLN A 10 -15.61 -20.73 25.28
N ALA A 11 -15.54 -21.79 24.48
CA ALA A 11 -14.27 -22.30 23.93
C ALA A 11 -13.88 -21.70 22.55
N SER A 12 -14.73 -20.84 21.97
CA SER A 12 -14.61 -20.34 20.59
C SER A 12 -13.95 -18.95 20.45
N SER A 13 -13.54 -18.30 21.55
CA SER A 13 -13.28 -16.84 21.57
C SER A 13 -11.84 -16.35 21.34
N PRO A 14 -10.75 -17.03 21.78
CA PRO A 14 -9.37 -16.54 21.55
C PRO A 14 -8.75 -17.01 20.23
N ASN A 15 -8.98 -18.27 19.84
CA ASN A 15 -8.36 -18.87 18.66
C ASN A 15 -8.88 -18.29 17.34
N LEU A 16 -10.18 -17.93 17.28
CA LEU A 16 -10.77 -17.29 16.10
C LEU A 16 -10.31 -15.84 15.94
N ALA A 17 -10.19 -15.09 17.04
CA ALA A 17 -9.66 -13.73 17.01
C ALA A 17 -8.19 -13.71 16.57
N HIS A 18 -7.39 -14.65 17.08
CA HIS A 18 -5.99 -14.81 16.68
C HIS A 18 -5.86 -15.19 15.20
N ALA A 19 -6.63 -16.16 14.72
CA ALA A 19 -6.63 -16.56 13.32
C ALA A 19 -7.05 -15.41 12.38
N ARG A 20 -8.04 -14.61 12.77
CA ARG A 20 -8.45 -13.40 12.04
C ARG A 20 -7.32 -12.36 11.99
N ALA A 21 -6.68 -12.09 13.12
CA ALA A 21 -5.56 -11.13 13.17
C ALA A 21 -4.39 -11.58 12.29
N VAL A 22 -4.03 -12.87 12.31
CA VAL A 22 -2.99 -13.44 11.44
C VAL A 22 -3.36 -13.28 9.97
N SER A 23 -4.61 -13.56 9.58
CA SER A 23 -5.07 -13.36 8.20
C SER A 23 -4.97 -11.91 7.74
N ILE A 24 -5.36 -10.95 8.59
CA ILE A 24 -5.29 -9.51 8.27
C ILE A 24 -3.84 -9.06 8.11
N ILE A 25 -2.94 -9.55 8.97
CA ILE A 25 -1.51 -9.23 8.89
C ILE A 25 -0.90 -9.82 7.61
N GLU A 26 -1.21 -11.07 7.28
CA GLU A 26 -0.73 -11.69 6.04
C GLU A 26 -1.22 -10.94 4.80
N ASP A 27 -2.51 -10.63 4.76
CA ASP A 27 -3.12 -9.84 3.70
C ASP A 27 -2.45 -8.47 3.57
N GLY A 28 -2.20 -7.80 4.70
CA GLY A 28 -1.55 -6.49 4.72
C GLY A 28 -0.11 -6.53 4.24
N ILE A 29 0.68 -7.54 4.65
CA ILE A 29 2.05 -7.73 4.18
C ILE A 29 2.06 -7.96 2.66
N LEU A 30 1.26 -8.90 2.16
CA LEU A 30 1.24 -9.22 0.73
C LEU A 30 0.73 -8.04 -0.11
N THR A 31 -0.27 -7.33 0.39
CA THR A 31 -0.79 -6.10 -0.24
C THR A 31 0.30 -5.03 -0.29
N GLY A 32 1.00 -4.80 0.81
CA GLY A 32 2.11 -3.85 0.87
C GLY A 32 3.23 -4.20 -0.13
N VAL A 33 3.65 -5.46 -0.16
CA VAL A 33 4.65 -5.94 -1.12
C VAL A 33 4.20 -5.71 -2.57
N ALA A 34 2.93 -5.98 -2.90
CA ALA A 34 2.40 -5.73 -4.24
C ALA A 34 2.50 -4.25 -4.63
N GLY A 35 2.10 -3.33 -3.73
CA GLY A 35 2.25 -1.89 -3.96
C GLY A 35 3.71 -1.47 -4.13
N ALA A 36 4.60 -1.98 -3.28
CA ALA A 36 6.02 -1.65 -3.31
C ALA A 36 6.65 -2.03 -4.66
N VAL A 37 6.34 -3.24 -5.15
CA VAL A 37 6.82 -3.77 -6.43
C VAL A 37 6.28 -2.93 -7.59
N VAL A 38 5.00 -2.58 -7.58
CA VAL A 38 4.39 -1.78 -8.66
C VAL A 38 5.08 -0.41 -8.78
N VAL A 39 5.28 0.30 -7.67
CA VAL A 39 5.99 1.60 -7.70
C VAL A 39 7.44 1.44 -8.12
N ALA A 40 8.13 0.40 -7.61
CA ALA A 40 9.53 0.14 -7.98
C ALA A 40 9.67 -0.14 -9.48
N LEU A 41 8.78 -0.95 -10.06
CA LEU A 41 8.75 -1.23 -11.49
C LEU A 41 8.40 0.01 -12.31
N TRP A 42 7.43 0.81 -11.85
CA TRP A 42 7.06 2.05 -12.52
C TRP A 42 8.25 3.01 -12.65
N PHE A 43 8.95 3.27 -11.55
CA PHE A 43 10.13 4.14 -11.60
C PHE A 43 11.30 3.50 -12.32
N LEU A 44 11.48 2.18 -12.24
CA LEU A 44 12.50 1.48 -13.03
C LEU A 44 12.27 1.67 -14.54
N ILE A 45 11.02 1.62 -15.01
CA ILE A 45 10.66 1.88 -16.40
C ILE A 45 11.01 3.33 -16.79
N LEU A 46 10.62 4.30 -15.97
CA LEU A 46 10.90 5.73 -16.23
C LEU A 46 12.40 6.04 -16.23
N ASP A 47 13.13 5.48 -15.28
CA ASP A 47 14.57 5.60 -15.12
C ASP A 47 15.32 5.00 -16.32
N THR A 48 14.89 3.80 -16.74
CA THR A 48 15.46 3.12 -17.91
C THR A 48 15.17 3.92 -19.19
N ALA A 49 13.95 4.46 -19.34
CA ALA A 49 13.59 5.31 -20.47
C ALA A 49 14.41 6.60 -20.55
N ARG A 50 14.94 7.08 -19.41
CA ARG A 50 15.84 8.24 -19.32
C ARG A 50 17.32 7.87 -19.41
N GLY A 51 17.65 6.59 -19.57
CA GLY A 51 19.03 6.09 -19.66
C GLY A 51 19.77 6.04 -18.32
N GLN A 52 19.07 6.16 -17.18
CA GLN A 52 19.67 6.16 -15.85
C GLN A 52 18.95 5.16 -14.93
N MET A 53 19.21 3.86 -15.12
CA MET A 53 18.59 2.80 -14.33
C MET A 53 18.82 2.99 -12.81
N PHE A 54 17.77 2.90 -11.99
CA PHE A 54 17.79 3.12 -10.53
C PHE A 54 18.16 4.54 -10.07
N PHE A 55 18.06 5.54 -10.94
CA PHE A 55 18.31 6.92 -10.55
C PHE A 55 17.30 7.43 -9.52
N THR A 56 16.02 7.16 -9.70
CA THR A 56 14.97 7.60 -8.76
C THR A 56 15.22 7.10 -7.33
N PRO A 57 15.41 5.79 -7.05
CA PRO A 57 15.68 5.34 -5.69
C PRO A 57 17.00 5.87 -5.14
N SER A 58 18.01 6.09 -5.99
CA SER A 58 19.26 6.75 -5.56
C SER A 58 19.04 8.22 -5.19
N LEU A 59 18.26 8.96 -5.98
CA LEU A 59 17.95 10.37 -5.78
C LEU A 59 17.19 10.56 -4.45
N ILE A 60 16.10 9.82 -4.26
CA ILE A 60 15.29 9.94 -3.05
C ILE A 60 16.10 9.52 -1.82
N GLY A 61 16.83 8.41 -1.91
CA GLY A 61 17.68 7.95 -0.80
C GLY A 61 18.76 8.97 -0.43
N SER A 62 19.39 9.62 -1.41
CA SER A 62 20.40 10.65 -1.15
C SER A 62 19.81 11.90 -0.49
N VAL A 63 18.62 12.32 -0.91
CA VAL A 63 17.91 13.44 -0.27
C VAL A 63 17.53 13.08 1.17
N VAL A 64 16.97 11.89 1.39
CA VAL A 64 16.45 11.46 2.70
C VAL A 64 17.56 11.12 3.70
N PHE A 65 18.59 10.38 3.29
CA PHE A 65 19.62 9.87 4.20
C PHE A 65 20.86 10.77 4.28
N LEU A 66 21.19 11.49 3.21
CA LEU A 66 22.40 12.30 3.13
C LEU A 66 22.12 13.80 3.17
N GLY A 67 20.85 14.22 3.12
CA GLY A 67 20.46 15.62 3.09
C GLY A 67 20.96 16.37 1.85
N GLN A 68 21.27 15.65 0.78
CA GLN A 68 21.71 16.24 -0.49
C GLN A 68 20.55 16.94 -1.19
N THR A 69 20.85 17.96 -1.99
CA THR A 69 19.86 18.53 -2.90
C THR A 69 19.80 17.73 -4.21
N PRO A 70 18.65 17.67 -4.90
CA PRO A 70 18.51 16.92 -6.14
C PRO A 70 19.58 17.25 -7.20
N GLU A 71 20.03 18.50 -7.26
CA GLU A 71 21.00 19.00 -8.24
C GLU A 71 22.42 18.47 -8.00
N GLN A 72 22.73 18.04 -6.78
CA GLN A 72 24.03 17.46 -6.42
C GLN A 72 24.19 16.01 -6.90
N ILE A 73 23.09 15.36 -7.28
CA ILE A 73 23.02 13.93 -7.54
C ILE A 73 23.08 13.69 -9.05
N VAL A 74 24.28 13.40 -9.54
CA VAL A 74 24.57 13.21 -10.97
C VAL A 74 24.82 11.75 -11.36
N SER A 75 24.89 10.84 -10.38
CA SER A 75 25.17 9.43 -10.59
C SER A 75 24.43 8.55 -9.60
N VAL A 76 24.24 7.28 -9.99
CA VAL A 76 23.55 6.26 -9.19
C VAL A 76 24.50 5.73 -8.12
N ASN A 77 24.04 5.70 -6.87
CA ASN A 77 24.74 5.08 -5.76
C ASN A 77 24.00 3.81 -5.32
N GLY A 78 24.57 2.63 -5.65
CA GLY A 78 23.94 1.35 -5.37
C GLY A 78 23.66 1.07 -3.88
N PHE A 79 24.49 1.59 -2.97
CA PHE A 79 24.24 1.44 -1.52
C PHE A 79 23.02 2.24 -1.09
N ILE A 80 22.88 3.46 -1.60
CA ILE A 80 21.72 4.32 -1.33
C ILE A 80 20.45 3.74 -1.95
N VAL A 81 20.53 3.17 -3.16
CA VAL A 81 19.41 2.44 -3.77
C VAL A 81 18.94 1.33 -2.84
N PHE A 82 19.85 0.48 -2.34
CA PHE A 82 19.50 -0.59 -1.41
C PHE A 82 18.85 -0.08 -0.12
N ALA A 83 19.44 0.94 0.51
CA ALA A 83 18.90 1.55 1.72
C ALA A 83 17.49 2.12 1.50
N TYR A 84 17.29 2.82 0.37
CA TYR A 84 15.99 3.38 0.02
C TYR A 84 14.96 2.31 -0.32
N THR A 85 15.34 1.24 -1.03
CA THR A 85 14.45 0.10 -1.28
C THR A 85 13.96 -0.53 0.03
N GLY A 86 14.82 -0.61 1.06
CA GLY A 86 14.42 -1.04 2.40
C GLY A 86 13.39 -0.12 3.05
N LEU A 87 13.65 1.20 3.06
CA LEU A 87 12.71 2.20 3.59
C LEU A 87 11.37 2.17 2.84
N HIS A 88 11.41 2.13 1.50
CA HIS A 88 10.25 2.01 0.63
C HIS A 88 9.42 0.77 0.98
N GLY A 89 10.07 -0.39 1.11
CA GLY A 89 9.41 -1.62 1.53
C GLY A 89 8.70 -1.48 2.88
N VAL A 90 9.37 -0.92 3.89
CA VAL A 90 8.78 -0.70 5.22
C VAL A 90 7.55 0.21 5.16
N LEU A 91 7.64 1.33 4.43
CA LEU A 91 6.51 2.25 4.26
C LEU A 91 5.31 1.57 3.60
N PHE A 92 5.55 0.75 2.57
CA PHE A 92 4.51 0.00 1.89
C PHE A 92 3.93 -1.13 2.75
N LEU A 93 4.71 -1.77 3.62
CA LEU A 93 4.18 -2.72 4.60
C LEU A 93 3.18 -2.04 5.55
N PHE A 94 3.50 -0.83 6.05
CA PHE A 94 2.56 -0.07 6.86
C PHE A 94 1.29 0.32 6.07
N ALA A 95 1.44 0.77 4.83
CA ALA A 95 0.31 1.09 3.96
C ALA A 95 -0.59 -0.14 3.70
N GLY A 96 0.02 -1.29 3.42
CA GLY A 96 -0.68 -2.55 3.21
C GLY A 96 -1.42 -3.03 4.46
N LEU A 97 -0.78 -2.98 5.63
CA LEU A 97 -1.43 -3.30 6.91
C LEU A 97 -2.59 -2.36 7.23
N ALA A 98 -2.43 -1.05 6.97
CA ALA A 98 -3.50 -0.09 7.13
C ALA A 98 -4.69 -0.42 6.20
N LEU A 99 -4.42 -0.70 4.92
CA LEU A 99 -5.45 -1.01 3.95
C LEU A 99 -6.16 -2.34 4.27
N ALA A 100 -5.43 -3.39 4.66
CA ALA A 100 -6.00 -4.67 5.05
C ALA A 100 -6.83 -4.54 6.36
N GLY A 101 -6.33 -3.78 7.33
CA GLY A 101 -7.06 -3.46 8.55
C GLY A 101 -8.36 -2.72 8.25
N MET A 102 -8.30 -1.70 7.38
CA MET A 102 -9.48 -1.01 6.88
C MET A 102 -10.42 -2.01 6.21
N PHE A 103 -9.96 -2.78 5.23
CA PHE A 103 -10.76 -3.79 4.51
C PHE A 103 -11.50 -4.75 5.46
N SER A 104 -10.82 -5.24 6.49
CA SER A 104 -11.42 -6.15 7.49
C SER A 104 -12.57 -5.54 8.30
N MET A 105 -12.56 -4.21 8.51
CA MET A 105 -13.65 -3.52 9.20
C MET A 105 -14.93 -3.44 8.34
N PHE A 106 -14.81 -3.58 7.02
CA PHE A 106 -15.92 -3.37 6.06
C PHE A 106 -16.51 -4.65 5.47
N GLU A 107 -16.06 -5.85 5.83
CA GLU A 107 -16.62 -7.13 5.33
C GLU A 107 -18.14 -7.28 5.53
N HIS A 108 -18.77 -6.46 6.38
CA HIS A 108 -20.22 -6.45 6.62
C HIS A 108 -21.01 -5.49 5.70
N ASN A 109 -20.35 -4.64 4.91
CA ASN A 109 -21.01 -3.70 4.01
C ASN A 109 -20.24 -3.56 2.67
N PRO A 110 -20.61 -4.35 1.64
CA PRO A 110 -19.89 -4.42 0.35
C PRO A 110 -19.86 -3.10 -0.43
N GLN A 111 -20.83 -2.22 -0.18
CA GLN A 111 -20.93 -0.87 -0.75
C GLN A 111 -19.75 0.06 -0.41
N PHE A 112 -18.92 -0.27 0.59
CA PHE A 112 -17.80 0.59 1.01
C PHE A 112 -16.48 0.29 0.30
N GLY A 113 -16.40 -0.67 -0.63
CA GLY A 113 -15.16 -0.95 -1.38
C GLY A 113 -14.62 0.29 -2.12
N ILE A 114 -15.48 1.01 -2.84
CA ILE A 114 -15.09 2.25 -3.53
C ILE A 114 -14.68 3.33 -2.51
N ILE A 115 -15.39 3.42 -1.38
CA ILE A 115 -15.07 4.38 -0.30
C ILE A 115 -13.71 4.08 0.31
N LEU A 116 -13.34 2.81 0.47
CA LEU A 116 -12.02 2.38 0.91
C LEU A 116 -10.92 2.77 -0.07
N LEU A 117 -11.12 2.53 -1.36
CA LEU A 117 -10.19 2.96 -2.39
C LEU A 117 -10.02 4.48 -2.39
N LEU A 118 -11.12 5.24 -2.29
CA LEU A 118 -11.10 6.70 -2.22
C LEU A 118 -10.40 7.21 -0.95
N LEU A 119 -10.66 6.58 0.20
CA LEU A 119 -10.02 6.94 1.46
C LEU A 119 -8.52 6.63 1.44
N PHE A 120 -8.13 5.50 0.84
CA PHE A 120 -6.73 5.16 0.63
C PHE A 120 -6.05 6.13 -0.33
N LEU A 121 -6.70 6.48 -1.45
CA LEU A 121 -6.19 7.46 -2.40
C LEU A 121 -6.07 8.85 -1.77
N MET A 122 -7.02 9.23 -0.92
CA MET A 122 -6.97 10.49 -0.17
C MET A 122 -5.83 10.49 0.85
N PHE A 123 -5.63 9.37 1.55
CA PHE A 123 -4.50 9.18 2.45
C PHE A 123 -3.15 9.29 1.71
N GLU A 124 -3.01 8.65 0.55
CA GLU A 124 -1.81 8.79 -0.30
C GLU A 124 -1.61 10.23 -0.78
N ALA A 125 -2.68 10.94 -1.17
CA ALA A 125 -2.61 12.33 -1.58
C ALA A 125 -2.15 13.26 -0.45
N ILE A 126 -2.58 12.99 0.80
CA ILE A 126 -2.13 13.72 1.99
C ILE A 126 -0.65 13.43 2.24
N LEU A 127 -0.23 12.16 2.21
CA LEU A 127 1.18 11.80 2.39
C LEU A 127 2.08 12.41 1.31
N PHE A 128 1.63 12.37 0.05
CA PHE A 128 2.32 13.02 -1.06
C PHE A 128 2.43 14.54 -0.85
N SER A 129 1.34 15.20 -0.47
CA SER A 129 1.34 16.64 -0.21
C SER A 129 2.26 17.02 0.95
N PHE A 130 2.27 16.22 2.01
CA PHE A 130 3.16 16.40 3.16
C PHE A 130 4.62 16.20 2.77
N ALA A 131 4.94 15.14 2.01
CA ALA A 131 6.28 14.91 1.49
C ALA A 131 6.74 16.03 0.55
N ALA A 132 5.85 16.55 -0.30
CA ALA A 132 6.12 17.69 -1.17
C ALA A 132 6.41 18.98 -0.38
N ALA A 133 5.76 19.17 0.77
CA ALA A 133 6.03 20.31 1.64
C ALA A 133 7.40 20.21 2.34
N ILE A 134 7.84 19.00 2.71
CA ILE A 134 9.15 18.77 3.34
C ILE A 134 10.28 18.78 2.30
N PHE A 135 10.03 18.21 1.11
CA PHE A 135 11.01 18.02 0.04
C PHE A 135 10.54 18.65 -1.28
N PRO A 136 10.37 19.99 -1.36
CA PRO A 136 9.78 20.65 -2.52
C PRO A 136 10.59 20.43 -3.80
N ASN A 137 11.91 20.49 -3.71
CA ASN A 137 12.80 20.30 -4.86
C ASN A 137 12.80 18.85 -5.37
N LEU A 138 12.51 17.88 -4.50
CA LEU A 138 12.49 16.46 -4.86
C LEU A 138 11.30 16.14 -5.78
N VAL A 139 10.11 16.65 -5.47
CA VAL A 139 8.93 16.44 -6.31
C VAL A 139 9.10 17.14 -7.67
N GLY A 140 9.73 18.32 -7.68
CA GLY A 140 10.12 18.99 -8.92
C GLY A 140 11.07 18.15 -9.77
N ALA A 141 12.07 17.52 -9.17
CA ALA A 141 13.04 16.67 -9.87
C ALA A 141 12.44 15.36 -10.41
N LEU A 142 11.54 14.72 -9.65
CA LEU A 142 10.89 13.47 -10.07
C LEU A 142 9.78 13.67 -11.09
N GLY A 143 9.13 14.84 -11.04
CA GLY A 143 7.92 15.16 -11.79
C GLY A 143 6.67 14.67 -11.06
N ALA A 144 5.80 15.61 -10.69
CA ALA A 144 4.57 15.31 -9.92
C ALA A 144 3.68 14.26 -10.59
N VAL A 145 3.56 14.29 -11.93
CA VAL A 145 2.76 13.32 -12.69
C VAL A 145 3.32 11.91 -12.55
N ALA A 146 4.64 11.73 -12.59
CA ALA A 146 5.28 10.42 -12.46
C ALA A 146 5.05 9.82 -11.07
N VAL A 147 5.13 10.65 -10.02
CA VAL A 147 4.85 10.20 -8.66
C VAL A 147 3.36 9.87 -8.49
N ALA A 148 2.47 10.73 -8.97
CA ALA A 148 1.03 10.53 -8.88
C ALA A 148 0.56 9.27 -9.62
N SER A 149 1.06 9.01 -10.83
CA SER A 149 0.71 7.80 -11.58
C SER A 149 1.25 6.53 -10.92
N GLY A 150 2.47 6.58 -10.37
CA GLY A 150 3.06 5.45 -9.64
C GLY A 150 2.22 5.05 -8.44
N ASN A 151 1.84 6.02 -7.61
CA ASN A 151 0.96 5.80 -6.46
C ASN A 151 -0.42 5.28 -6.90
N LEU A 152 -1.02 5.87 -7.94
CA LEU A 152 -2.29 5.39 -8.49
C LEU A 152 -2.22 3.91 -8.92
N PHE A 153 -1.14 3.49 -9.61
CA PHE A 153 -0.97 2.09 -9.98
C PHE A 153 -0.80 1.19 -8.76
N ALA A 154 -0.07 1.63 -7.74
CA ALA A 154 0.04 0.90 -6.47
C ALA A 154 -1.34 0.75 -5.81
N ALA A 155 -2.10 1.83 -5.63
CA ALA A 155 -3.42 1.81 -5.03
C ALA A 155 -4.37 0.83 -5.74
N ILE A 156 -4.42 0.89 -7.08
CA ILE A 156 -5.22 -0.02 -7.89
C ILE A 156 -4.77 -1.47 -7.67
N ALA A 157 -3.47 -1.74 -7.72
CA ALA A 157 -2.94 -3.10 -7.57
C ALA A 157 -3.19 -3.69 -6.18
N MET A 158 -2.98 -2.88 -5.14
CA MET A 158 -3.21 -3.24 -3.74
C MET A 158 -4.69 -3.55 -3.48
N PHE A 159 -5.58 -2.67 -3.93
CA PHE A 159 -7.02 -2.87 -3.80
C PHE A 159 -7.52 -4.08 -4.59
N TRP A 160 -7.04 -4.24 -5.83
CA TRP A 160 -7.35 -5.40 -6.67
C TRP A 160 -6.88 -6.71 -6.02
N PHE A 161 -5.69 -6.72 -5.43
CA PHE A 161 -5.13 -7.88 -4.74
C PHE A 161 -6.04 -8.34 -3.59
N LEU A 162 -6.47 -7.42 -2.72
CA LEU A 162 -7.37 -7.72 -1.60
C LEU A 162 -8.73 -8.25 -2.08
N ILE A 163 -9.32 -7.61 -3.10
CA ILE A 163 -10.59 -8.04 -3.70
C ILE A 163 -10.49 -9.47 -4.26
N ARG A 164 -9.39 -9.82 -4.93
CA ARG A 164 -9.18 -11.16 -5.48
C ARG A 164 -8.99 -12.22 -4.40
N ARG A 165 -8.40 -11.83 -3.27
CA ARG A 165 -8.17 -12.73 -2.13
C ARG A 165 -9.44 -12.99 -1.33
N HIS A 166 -10.40 -12.07 -1.38
CA HIS A 166 -11.70 -12.15 -0.70
C HIS A 166 -12.87 -12.21 -1.69
N PRO A 167 -13.09 -13.34 -2.41
CA PRO A 167 -14.11 -13.45 -3.45
C PRO A 167 -15.55 -13.30 -2.92
N ALA A 168 -15.79 -13.50 -1.63
CA ALA A 168 -17.07 -13.20 -0.99
C ALA A 168 -17.41 -11.70 -1.04
N ALA A 169 -16.41 -10.82 -0.94
CA ALA A 169 -16.60 -9.37 -1.10
C ALA A 169 -17.00 -9.01 -2.54
N LEU A 170 -16.49 -9.72 -3.55
CA LEU A 170 -16.88 -9.56 -4.95
C LEU A 170 -18.32 -9.99 -5.22
N ALA A 171 -18.75 -11.12 -4.65
CA ALA A 171 -20.12 -11.61 -4.79
C ALA A 171 -21.13 -10.63 -4.19
N GLN A 172 -20.79 -10.04 -3.05
CA GLN A 172 -21.61 -9.04 -2.38
C GLN A 172 -21.63 -7.68 -3.12
N LEU A 173 -20.51 -7.25 -3.71
CA LEU A 173 -20.45 -6.06 -4.58
C LEU A 173 -21.38 -6.17 -5.81
N LYS A 174 -21.46 -7.36 -6.40
CA LYS A 174 -22.37 -7.61 -7.54
C LYS A 174 -23.84 -7.56 -7.13
N LEU A 175 -24.18 -8.07 -5.94
CA LEU A 175 -25.55 -8.04 -5.44
C LEU A 175 -26.01 -6.61 -5.17
N ALA A 176 -25.17 -5.78 -4.57
CA ALA A 176 -25.47 -4.37 -4.31
C ALA A 176 -25.69 -3.53 -5.59
N TRP A 177 -25.17 -3.97 -6.74
CA TRP A 177 -25.35 -3.30 -8.03
C TRP A 177 -26.58 -3.79 -8.81
N HIS A 178 -27.20 -4.89 -8.38
CA HIS A 178 -28.38 -5.48 -9.02
C HIS A 178 -29.68 -5.25 -8.25
N GLU A 179 -29.66 -4.49 -7.15
CA GLU A 179 -30.86 -4.04 -6.43
C GLU A 179 -31.37 -2.65 -6.87
N GLU A 180 -31.24 -2.33 -8.17
CA GLU A 180 -32.02 -1.29 -8.87
C GLU A 180 -33.02 -1.94 -9.83
#